data_AF-A0A2V9Z3L6-F1
#
_entry.id   AF-A0A2V9Z3L6-F1
#
_cell.length_a   1.000
_cell.length_b   1.000
_cell.length_c   1.000
_cell.angle_alpha   90.00
_cell.angle_beta   90.00
_cell.angle_gamma   90.00
#
_symmetry.space_group_name_H-M   'P 1'
#
loop_
_entity.id
_entity.type
_entity.pdbx_description
1 polymer ?
#
loop_
_entity_poly.entity_id
_entity_poly.type
_entity_poly.pdbx_seq_one_letter_code
_entity_poly.pdbx_strand_id
1 'polypeptide(L)'
;MQPDSSEAQRFLAVVLEKQGDFADAPGAYQKALELNPGNTSTKESLKNLTLPENPAPLANIPSLEKEGDDPAKVSEFENYIRQGRFQSVEPLLRKYVTQHPRSSWAWYALGYSQFAQKKIGESIESLAKSLQLNLRNAEAHKILGRDLIMIGRFEAAQTEFEQGILCDPNSAEIRYNFNPG
;
A
#
# COMPACT_ATOMS: atom_id res chain seq x y z
N MET A 1 7.13 -38.96 11.28
CA MET A 1 6.19 -38.00 10.65
C MET A 1 7.00 -37.23 9.62
N GLN A 2 6.60 -37.26 8.35
CA GLN A 2 7.36 -36.60 7.27
C GLN A 2 7.18 -35.08 7.38
N PRO A 3 8.27 -34.29 7.49
CA PRO A 3 8.20 -32.84 7.68
C PRO A 3 7.66 -32.06 6.46
N ASP A 4 7.54 -32.70 5.30
CA ASP A 4 6.99 -32.14 4.06
C ASP A 4 5.60 -32.74 3.70
N SER A 5 4.77 -33.04 4.70
CA SER A 5 3.40 -33.48 4.42
C SER A 5 2.47 -32.29 4.13
N SER A 6 1.47 -32.51 3.27
CA SER A 6 0.43 -31.51 2.98
C SER A 6 -0.27 -31.00 4.23
N GLU A 7 -0.43 -31.86 5.24
CA GLU A 7 -0.99 -31.49 6.55
C GLU A 7 -0.07 -30.57 7.34
N ALA A 8 1.24 -30.83 7.36
CA ALA A 8 2.21 -30.00 8.08
C ALA A 8 2.25 -28.57 7.52
N GLN A 9 2.25 -28.44 6.18
CA GLN A 9 2.21 -27.14 5.51
C GLN A 9 0.88 -26.40 5.77
N ARG A 10 -0.24 -27.13 5.81
CA ARG A 10 -1.54 -26.54 6.17
C ARG A 10 -1.57 -26.07 7.63
N PHE A 11 -1.03 -26.85 8.56
CA PHE A 11 -0.94 -26.46 9.97
C PHE A 11 -0.04 -25.24 10.17
N LEU A 12 1.09 -25.17 9.46
CA LEU A 12 1.96 -24.00 9.46
C LEU A 12 1.20 -22.74 9.02
N ALA A 13 0.43 -22.83 7.93
CA ALA A 13 -0.38 -21.72 7.44
C ALA A 13 -1.40 -21.22 8.48
N VAL A 14 -2.10 -22.13 9.16
CA VAL A 14 -3.06 -21.80 10.23
C VAL A 14 -2.37 -21.18 11.46
N VAL A 15 -1.15 -21.61 11.78
CA VAL A 15 -0.36 -21.02 12.88
C VAL A 15 0.04 -19.59 12.54
N LEU A 16 0.51 -19.34 11.31
CA LEU A 16 0.85 -18.00 10.81
C LEU A 16 -0.37 -17.06 10.86
N GLU A 17 -1.55 -17.53 10.45
CA GLU A 17 -2.81 -16.78 10.60
C GLU A 17 -3.11 -16.40 12.05
N LYS A 18 -2.96 -17.35 12.98
CA LYS A 18 -3.21 -17.10 14.42
C LYS A 18 -2.18 -16.17 15.06
N GLN A 19 -0.98 -16.10 14.50
CA GLN A 19 0.09 -15.22 14.94
C GLN A 19 -0.02 -13.81 14.33
N GLY A 20 -0.89 -13.62 13.32
CA GLY A 20 -1.11 -12.34 12.64
C GLY A 20 -0.17 -12.09 11.47
N ASP A 21 0.69 -13.06 11.13
CA ASP A 21 1.65 -12.99 10.03
C ASP A 21 0.99 -13.46 8.71
N PHE A 22 0.05 -12.64 8.22
CA PHE A 22 -0.73 -12.93 7.01
C PHE A 22 0.10 -12.91 5.71
N ALA A 23 1.34 -12.39 5.74
CA ALA A 23 2.21 -12.32 4.58
C ALA A 23 2.75 -13.70 4.14
N ASP A 24 3.03 -14.58 5.10
CA ASP A 24 3.66 -15.88 4.85
C ASP A 24 2.65 -17.04 4.74
N ALA A 25 1.45 -16.85 5.28
CA ALA A 25 0.38 -17.86 5.27
C ALA A 25 -0.03 -18.33 3.85
N PRO A 26 -0.10 -17.48 2.80
CA PRO A 26 -0.45 -17.93 1.45
C PRO A 26 0.55 -18.93 0.87
N GLY A 27 1.85 -18.73 1.12
CA GLY A 27 2.91 -19.62 0.64
C GLY A 27 2.83 -21.03 1.25
N ALA A 28 2.47 -21.11 2.54
CA ALA A 28 2.28 -22.39 3.23
C ALA A 28 1.04 -23.15 2.74
N TYR A 29 -0.08 -22.46 2.47
CA TYR A 29 -1.26 -23.09 1.86
C TYR A 29 -1.01 -23.53 0.40
N GLN A 30 -0.26 -22.76 -0.38
CA GLN A 30 0.10 -23.11 -1.75
C GLN A 30 0.90 -24.43 -1.79
N LYS A 31 1.93 -24.55 -0.93
CA LYS A 31 2.70 -25.81 -0.79
C LYS A 31 1.84 -26.98 -0.32
N ALA A 32 0.93 -26.74 0.62
CA ALA A 32 -0.01 -27.78 1.09
C ALA A 32 -0.91 -28.29 -0.05
N LEU A 33 -1.31 -27.40 -0.97
CA LEU A 33 -2.14 -27.76 -2.12
C LEU A 33 -1.32 -28.42 -3.24
N GLU A 34 -0.06 -28.05 -3.44
CA GLU A 34 0.84 -28.75 -4.36
C GLU A 34 1.06 -30.22 -3.95
N LEU A 35 1.19 -30.45 -2.64
CA LEU A 35 1.39 -31.78 -2.05
C LEU A 35 0.09 -32.61 -2.00
N ASN A 36 -1.07 -31.96 -1.96
CA ASN A 36 -2.38 -32.63 -2.05
C ASN A 36 -3.42 -31.73 -2.75
N PRO A 37 -3.48 -31.79 -4.10
CA PRO A 37 -4.36 -30.93 -4.90
C PRO A 37 -5.86 -31.19 -4.68
N GLY A 38 -6.23 -32.33 -4.10
CA GLY A 38 -7.61 -32.71 -3.78
C GLY A 38 -8.12 -32.15 -2.46
N ASN A 39 -7.29 -31.47 -1.67
CA ASN A 39 -7.69 -30.93 -0.38
C ASN A 39 -8.52 -29.65 -0.54
N THR A 40 -9.85 -29.82 -0.55
CA THR A 40 -10.82 -28.74 -0.68
C THR A 40 -10.72 -27.74 0.47
N SER A 41 -10.43 -28.17 1.70
CA SER A 41 -10.28 -27.28 2.85
C SER A 41 -9.07 -26.35 2.71
N THR A 42 -7.92 -26.86 2.27
CA THR A 42 -6.73 -26.03 1.99
C THR A 42 -7.00 -25.02 0.87
N LYS A 43 -7.71 -25.46 -0.19
CA LYS A 43 -8.09 -24.60 -1.31
C LYS A 43 -9.06 -23.49 -0.88
N GLU A 44 -10.01 -23.80 0.00
CA GLU A 44 -10.95 -22.83 0.58
C GLU A 44 -10.24 -21.85 1.52
N SER A 45 -9.35 -22.33 2.40
CA SER A 45 -8.55 -21.46 3.26
C SER A 45 -7.64 -20.51 2.48
N LEU A 46 -6.92 -21.00 1.46
CA LEU A 46 -6.13 -20.14 0.58
C LEU A 46 -7.01 -19.11 -0.14
N LYS A 47 -8.18 -19.53 -0.65
CA LYS A 47 -9.12 -18.66 -1.32
C LYS A 47 -9.67 -17.58 -0.38
N ASN A 48 -10.00 -17.91 0.87
CA ASN A 48 -10.47 -16.93 1.86
C ASN A 48 -9.35 -15.99 2.34
N LEU A 49 -8.09 -16.42 2.25
CA LEU A 49 -6.94 -15.59 2.55
C LEU A 49 -6.56 -14.65 1.39
N THR A 50 -6.74 -15.09 0.13
CA THR A 50 -6.47 -14.30 -1.08
C THR A 50 -7.65 -13.47 -1.56
N LEU A 51 -8.87 -13.88 -1.23
CA LEU A 51 -10.07 -13.07 -1.40
C LEU A 51 -10.39 -12.44 -0.05
N PRO A 52 -10.15 -11.13 0.15
CA PRO A 52 -10.74 -10.47 1.30
C PRO A 52 -12.25 -10.76 1.30
N GLU A 53 -12.83 -11.10 2.46
CA GLU A 53 -14.28 -11.37 2.65
C GLU A 53 -15.19 -10.22 2.18
N ASN A 54 -14.60 -9.11 1.72
CA ASN A 54 -15.24 -8.10 0.92
C ASN A 54 -14.46 -7.87 -0.39
N PRO A 55 -14.74 -8.60 -1.48
CA PRO A 55 -14.21 -8.26 -2.78
C PRO A 55 -14.93 -7.00 -3.25
N ALA A 56 -14.39 -5.82 -2.94
CA ALA A 56 -14.74 -4.63 -3.71
C ALA A 56 -14.49 -4.98 -5.19
N PRO A 57 -15.49 -4.86 -6.07
CA PRO A 57 -15.45 -5.50 -7.36
C PRO A 57 -14.41 -4.80 -8.26
N LEU A 58 -13.25 -5.43 -8.44
CA LEU A 58 -12.26 -5.08 -9.47
C LEU A 58 -12.75 -5.43 -10.90
N ALA A 59 -13.97 -5.94 -11.06
CA ALA A 59 -14.54 -6.38 -12.34
C ALA A 59 -15.78 -5.60 -12.80
N ASN A 60 -16.25 -4.61 -12.04
CA ASN A 60 -17.26 -3.64 -12.49
C ASN A 60 -16.65 -2.23 -12.41
N ILE A 61 -15.67 -2.00 -13.28
CA ILE A 61 -15.22 -0.64 -13.60
C ILE A 61 -16.01 -0.23 -14.84
N PRO A 62 -17.27 0.26 -14.73
CA PRO A 62 -18.03 0.70 -15.89
C PRO A 62 -17.25 1.85 -16.52
N SER A 63 -16.64 1.66 -17.70
CA SER A 63 -16.05 2.67 -18.57
C SER A 63 -15.95 4.06 -17.92
N LEU A 64 -15.06 4.18 -16.92
CA LEU A 64 -15.15 5.29 -15.96
C LEU A 64 -14.46 6.49 -16.59
N GLU A 65 -15.22 7.51 -16.93
CA GLU A 65 -14.66 8.84 -17.11
C GLU A 65 -13.79 9.12 -15.88
N LYS A 66 -12.51 9.43 -16.12
CA LYS A 66 -11.66 10.06 -15.12
C LYS A 66 -12.38 11.35 -14.75
N GLU A 67 -13.15 11.34 -13.66
CA GLU A 67 -13.34 12.56 -12.89
C GLU A 67 -11.95 12.95 -12.41
N GLY A 68 -11.26 13.72 -13.25
CA GLY A 68 -10.01 14.36 -12.90
C GLY A 68 -10.27 15.31 -11.74
N ASP A 69 -9.24 15.52 -10.94
CA ASP A 69 -9.32 16.51 -9.88
C ASP A 69 -9.67 17.89 -10.45
N ASP A 70 -10.46 18.67 -9.69
CA ASP A 70 -10.75 20.05 -10.04
C ASP A 70 -9.42 20.84 -10.11
N PRO A 71 -8.98 21.30 -11.29
CA PRO A 71 -7.68 21.94 -11.45
C PRO A 71 -7.51 23.19 -10.59
N ALA A 72 -8.61 23.90 -10.29
CA ALA A 72 -8.58 25.07 -9.42
C ALA A 72 -8.29 24.66 -7.97
N LYS A 73 -8.92 23.57 -7.51
CA LYS A 73 -8.68 23.01 -6.16
C LYS A 73 -7.29 22.41 -6.02
N VAL A 74 -6.82 21.69 -7.04
CA VAL A 74 -5.43 21.20 -7.09
C VAL A 74 -4.45 22.36 -6.92
N SER A 75 -4.58 23.40 -7.74
CA SER A 75 -3.70 24.57 -7.71
C SER A 75 -3.75 25.29 -6.36
N GLU A 76 -4.93 25.38 -5.73
CA GLU A 76 -5.10 25.96 -4.40
C GLU A 76 -4.31 25.18 -3.35
N PHE A 77 -4.47 23.86 -3.27
CA PHE A 77 -3.77 23.03 -2.29
C PHE A 77 -2.26 23.00 -2.54
N GLU A 78 -1.83 22.92 -3.80
CA GLU A 78 -0.41 23.00 -4.15
C GLU A 78 0.23 24.30 -3.68
N ASN A 79 -0.50 25.42 -3.76
CA ASN A 79 -0.02 26.69 -3.25
C ASN A 79 0.16 26.68 -1.72
N TYR A 80 -0.78 26.10 -0.97
CA TYR A 80 -0.59 25.90 0.47
C TYR A 80 0.62 25.01 0.78
N ILE A 81 0.76 23.90 0.06
CA ILE A 81 1.86 22.93 0.22
C ILE A 81 3.21 23.59 -0.08
N ARG A 82 3.31 24.36 -1.17
CA ARG A 82 4.53 25.10 -1.55
C ARG A 82 4.92 26.15 -0.52
N GLN A 83 3.94 26.73 0.16
CA GLN A 83 4.17 27.68 1.27
C GLN A 83 4.46 26.99 2.62
N GLY A 84 4.48 25.66 2.66
CA GLY A 84 4.68 24.89 3.90
C GLY A 84 3.51 24.98 4.89
N ARG A 85 2.31 25.41 4.43
CA ARG A 85 1.13 25.62 5.28
C ARG A 85 0.35 24.31 5.47
N PHE A 86 1.05 23.28 5.93
CA PHE A 86 0.53 21.91 6.03
C PHE A 86 -0.66 21.80 7.00
N GLN A 87 -0.60 22.51 8.13
CA GLN A 87 -1.68 22.55 9.12
C GLN A 87 -2.97 23.15 8.55
N SER A 88 -2.85 24.08 7.59
CA SER A 88 -4.01 24.73 6.95
C SER A 88 -4.62 23.86 5.85
N VAL A 89 -3.79 23.15 5.07
CA VAL A 89 -4.26 22.39 3.91
C VAL A 89 -4.79 21.01 4.27
N GLU A 90 -4.27 20.36 5.33
CA GLU A 90 -4.70 19.03 5.76
C GLU A 90 -6.22 18.90 5.94
N PRO A 91 -6.94 19.76 6.69
CA PRO A 91 -8.39 19.63 6.84
C PRO A 91 -9.14 19.82 5.52
N LEU A 92 -8.61 20.64 4.61
CA LEU A 92 -9.19 20.84 3.27
C LEU A 92 -9.03 19.58 2.42
N LEU A 93 -7.84 18.97 2.45
CA LEU A 93 -7.55 17.71 1.77
C LEU A 93 -8.39 16.55 2.34
N ARG A 94 -8.57 16.45 3.66
CA ARG A 94 -9.45 15.43 4.27
C ARG A 94 -10.90 15.53 3.78
N LYS A 95 -11.42 16.75 3.69
CA LYS A 95 -12.75 16.98 3.11
C LYS A 95 -12.77 16.60 1.63
N TYR A 96 -11.73 16.98 0.88
CA TYR A 96 -11.64 16.72 -0.54
C TYR A 96 -11.57 15.21 -0.85
N VAL A 97 -10.76 14.42 -0.13
CA VAL A 97 -10.70 12.96 -0.34
C VAL A 97 -11.99 12.24 0.07
N THR A 98 -12.82 12.84 0.94
CA THR A 98 -14.15 12.31 1.25
C THR A 98 -15.14 12.53 0.09
N GLN A 99 -14.99 13.64 -0.63
CA GLN A 99 -15.81 13.98 -1.80
C GLN A 99 -15.29 13.32 -3.09
N HIS A 100 -13.98 13.10 -3.17
CA HIS A 100 -13.26 12.55 -4.31
C HIS A 100 -12.41 11.35 -3.86
N PRO A 101 -13.03 10.25 -3.39
CA PRO A 101 -12.30 9.11 -2.81
C PRO A 101 -11.39 8.37 -3.79
N ARG A 102 -11.54 8.62 -5.09
CA ARG A 102 -10.73 8.03 -6.18
C ARG A 102 -9.57 8.93 -6.64
N SER A 103 -9.37 10.10 -6.01
CA SER A 103 -8.26 11.00 -6.34
C SER A 103 -6.94 10.48 -5.76
N SER A 104 -6.14 9.80 -6.57
CA SER A 104 -4.79 9.36 -6.15
C SER A 104 -3.91 10.54 -5.76
N TRP A 105 -4.02 11.66 -6.48
CA TRP A 105 -3.26 12.88 -6.20
C TRP A 105 -3.66 13.50 -4.86
N ALA A 106 -4.95 13.58 -4.51
CA ALA A 106 -5.36 14.18 -3.25
C ALA A 106 -4.97 13.31 -2.05
N TRP A 107 -5.05 11.97 -2.18
CA TRP A 107 -4.53 11.05 -1.17
C TRP A 107 -3.02 11.21 -0.97
N TYR A 108 -2.26 11.39 -2.07
CA TYR A 108 -0.83 11.69 -1.99
C TYR A 108 -0.56 13.04 -1.29
N ALA A 109 -1.27 14.10 -1.69
CA ALA A 109 -1.10 15.43 -1.11
C ALA A 109 -1.45 15.45 0.39
N LEU A 110 -2.46 14.68 0.80
CA LEU A 110 -2.82 14.50 2.20
C LEU A 110 -1.70 13.79 2.96
N GLY A 111 -1.22 12.66 2.43
CA GLY A 111 -0.09 11.91 3.00
C GLY A 111 1.16 12.76 3.13
N TYR A 112 1.57 13.46 2.07
CA TYR A 112 2.71 14.37 2.10
C TYR A 112 2.56 15.48 3.15
N SER A 113 1.36 16.05 3.27
CA SER A 113 1.08 17.08 4.28
C SER A 113 1.14 16.52 5.71
N GLN A 114 0.72 15.28 5.94
CA GLN A 114 0.83 14.59 7.22
C GLN A 114 2.28 14.23 7.55
N PHE A 115 3.03 13.73 6.57
CA PHE A 115 4.48 13.48 6.67
C PHE A 115 5.22 14.73 7.13
N ALA A 116 4.98 15.87 6.46
CA ALA A 116 5.63 17.14 6.80
C ALA A 116 5.31 17.63 8.23
N GLN A 117 4.15 17.21 8.76
CA GLN A 117 3.73 17.47 10.14
C GLN A 117 4.17 16.39 11.14
N LYS A 118 4.95 15.38 10.70
CA LYS A 118 5.38 14.21 11.49
C LYS A 118 4.24 13.35 12.00
N LYS A 119 3.08 13.39 11.34
CA LYS A 119 1.92 12.52 11.61
C LYS A 119 2.09 11.20 10.87
N ILE A 120 3.11 10.43 11.28
CA ILE A 120 3.65 9.29 10.51
C ILE A 120 2.60 8.22 10.23
N GLY A 121 1.81 7.82 11.24
CA GLY A 121 0.77 6.81 11.05
C GLY A 121 -0.29 7.22 10.02
N GLU A 122 -0.76 8.46 10.09
CA GLU A 122 -1.77 8.97 9.17
C GLU A 122 -1.20 9.15 7.75
N SER A 123 0.06 9.56 7.64
CA SER A 123 0.78 9.65 6.38
C SER A 123 0.83 8.31 5.66
N ILE A 124 1.21 7.25 6.38
CA ILE A 124 1.27 5.88 5.85
C ILE A 124 -0.10 5.46 5.27
N GLU A 125 -1.18 5.69 6.02
CA GLU A 125 -2.54 5.34 5.57
C GLU A 125 -2.92 6.08 4.28
N SER A 126 -2.68 7.39 4.22
CA SER A 126 -3.02 8.21 3.06
C SER A 126 -2.17 7.87 1.84
N LEU A 127 -0.87 7.63 2.02
CA LEU A 127 0.05 7.24 0.94
C LEU A 127 -0.29 5.85 0.40
N ALA A 128 -0.62 4.90 1.27
CA ALA A 128 -1.09 3.58 0.86
C ALA A 128 -2.38 3.69 0.03
N LYS A 129 -3.32 4.58 0.41
CA LYS A 129 -4.52 4.85 -0.42
C LYS A 129 -4.19 5.48 -1.77
N SER A 130 -3.24 6.40 -1.82
CA SER A 130 -2.74 6.94 -3.10
C SER A 130 -2.20 5.83 -3.99
N LEU A 131 -1.34 4.95 -3.45
CA LEU A 131 -0.70 3.87 -4.21
C LEU A 131 -1.70 2.79 -4.64
N GLN A 132 -2.75 2.52 -3.86
CA GLN A 132 -3.86 1.66 -4.29
C GLN A 132 -4.56 2.19 -5.56
N LEU A 133 -4.60 3.51 -5.74
CA LEU A 133 -5.25 4.17 -6.89
C LEU A 133 -4.27 4.44 -8.04
N ASN A 134 -3.00 4.68 -7.73
CA ASN A 134 -1.93 4.88 -8.69
C ASN A 134 -0.61 4.29 -8.16
N LEU A 135 -0.38 3.03 -8.51
CA LEU A 135 0.83 2.28 -8.16
C LEU A 135 2.12 2.86 -8.75
N ARG A 136 2.04 3.81 -9.69
CA ARG A 136 3.22 4.38 -10.37
C ARG A 136 3.66 5.74 -9.82
N ASN A 137 3.16 6.13 -8.65
CA ASN A 137 3.55 7.38 -8.02
C ASN A 137 4.88 7.22 -7.26
N ALA A 138 5.98 7.52 -7.95
CA ALA A 138 7.34 7.43 -7.39
C ALA A 138 7.53 8.26 -6.11
N GLU A 139 6.89 9.44 -6.04
CA GLU A 139 6.98 10.33 -4.87
C GLU A 139 6.21 9.76 -3.67
N ALA A 140 5.07 9.10 -3.90
CA ALA A 140 4.33 8.43 -2.83
C ALA A 140 5.13 7.28 -2.23
N HIS A 141 5.75 6.45 -3.07
CA HIS A 141 6.69 5.40 -2.66
C HIS A 141 7.86 5.96 -1.84
N LYS A 142 8.46 7.08 -2.30
CA LYS A 142 9.56 7.75 -1.59
C LYS A 142 9.15 8.18 -0.18
N ILE A 143 8.01 8.85 -0.03
CA ILE A 143 7.58 9.35 1.29
C ILE A 143 7.21 8.17 2.19
N LEU A 144 6.51 7.16 1.65
CA LEU A 144 6.14 5.97 2.42
C LEU A 144 7.38 5.24 2.93
N GLY A 145 8.42 5.08 2.10
CA GLY A 145 9.71 4.54 2.54
C GLY A 145 10.34 5.35 3.69
N ARG A 146 10.25 6.68 3.65
CA ARG A 146 10.74 7.54 4.74
C ARG A 146 9.93 7.38 6.02
N ASP A 147 8.60 7.31 5.93
CA ASP A 147 7.73 7.03 7.06
C ASP A 147 8.05 5.67 7.71
N LEU A 148 8.29 4.65 6.88
CA LEU A 148 8.66 3.30 7.32
C LEU A 148 10.01 3.27 8.02
N ILE A 149 11.01 4.03 7.54
CA ILE A 149 12.28 4.24 8.28
C ILE A 149 12.03 4.84 9.66
N MET A 150 11.15 5.86 9.76
CA MET A 150 10.89 6.53 11.03
C MET A 150 10.25 5.62 12.09
N ILE A 151 9.57 4.55 11.67
CA ILE A 151 8.99 3.53 12.57
C ILE A 151 9.83 2.24 12.64
N GLY A 152 11.06 2.25 12.09
CA GLY A 152 12.00 1.14 12.14
C GLY A 152 11.67 -0.06 11.24
N ARG A 153 10.83 0.12 10.22
CA ARG A 153 10.47 -0.91 9.22
C ARG A 153 11.36 -0.82 7.99
N PHE A 154 12.65 -1.11 8.17
CA PHE A 154 13.67 -0.89 7.14
C PHE A 154 13.49 -1.75 5.87
N GLU A 155 13.11 -3.02 6.01
CA GLU A 155 12.89 -3.92 4.87
C GLU A 155 11.72 -3.46 3.99
N ALA A 156 10.61 -3.07 4.64
CA ALA A 156 9.46 -2.51 3.95
C ALA A 156 9.84 -1.17 3.28
N ALA A 157 10.61 -0.32 3.95
CA ALA A 157 11.10 0.92 3.37
C ALA A 157 11.95 0.69 2.12
N GLN A 158 12.84 -0.31 2.15
CA GLN A 158 13.65 -0.68 1.01
C GLN A 158 12.78 -1.06 -0.19
N THR A 159 11.75 -1.89 0.04
CA THR A 159 10.80 -2.29 -1.00
C THR A 159 10.13 -1.06 -1.63
N GLU A 160 9.68 -0.10 -0.81
CA GLU A 160 9.06 1.13 -1.32
C GLU A 160 10.04 1.98 -2.14
N PHE A 161 11.30 2.13 -1.72
CA PHE A 161 12.29 2.85 -2.52
C PHE A 161 12.59 2.15 -3.84
N GLU A 162 12.67 0.82 -3.86
CA GLU A 162 12.86 0.04 -5.09
C GLU A 162 11.68 0.25 -6.05
N GLN A 163 10.43 0.21 -5.56
CA GLN A 163 9.25 0.54 -6.38
C GLN A 163 9.30 1.98 -6.89
N GLY A 164 9.72 2.94 -6.06
CA GLY A 164 9.91 4.33 -6.45
C GLY A 164 10.92 4.48 -7.60
N ILE A 165 12.05 3.79 -7.54
CA ILE A 165 13.08 3.77 -8.60
C ILE A 165 12.55 3.13 -9.88
N LEU A 166 11.77 2.05 -9.77
CA LEU A 166 11.14 1.44 -10.94
C LEU A 166 10.14 2.38 -11.63
N CYS A 167 9.47 3.24 -10.85
CA CYS A 167 8.51 4.20 -11.36
C CYS A 167 9.17 5.43 -12.00
N ASP A 168 10.21 5.98 -11.37
CA ASP A 168 11.06 7.03 -11.93
C ASP A 168 12.55 6.68 -11.77
N PRO A 169 13.12 5.98 -12.78
CA PRO A 169 14.52 5.58 -12.74
C PRO A 169 15.51 6.75 -12.70
N ASN A 170 15.10 7.96 -13.08
CA ASN A 170 15.97 9.13 -13.17
C ASN A 170 15.96 9.99 -11.90
N SER A 171 15.14 9.66 -10.90
CA SER A 171 15.09 10.41 -9.65
C SER A 171 16.35 10.18 -8.81
N ALA A 172 17.30 11.12 -8.90
CA ALA A 172 18.52 11.12 -8.12
C ALA A 172 18.25 11.18 -6.60
N GLU A 173 17.14 11.80 -6.19
CA GLU A 173 16.75 11.89 -4.78
C GLU A 173 16.29 10.53 -4.22
N ILE A 174 15.50 9.76 -4.99
CA ILE A 174 15.07 8.41 -4.55
C ILE A 174 16.29 7.49 -4.43
N ARG A 175 17.23 7.58 -5.39
CA ARG A 175 18.50 6.83 -5.35
C ARG A 175 19.38 7.19 -4.16
N TYR A 176 19.39 8.45 -3.72
CA TYR A 176 20.16 8.86 -2.55
C TYR A 176 19.55 8.35 -1.23
N ASN A 177 18.22 8.29 -1.16
CA ASN A 177 17.50 7.73 -0.01
C ASN A 177 17.57 6.19 0.03
N PHE A 178 17.90 5.55 -1.08
CA PHE A 178 18.19 4.14 -1.20
C PHE A 178 19.69 3.89 -0.97
N ASN A 179 20.06 3.42 0.22
CA ASN A 179 21.43 2.96 0.47
C ASN A 179 21.43 1.42 0.53
N PRO A 180 21.81 0.72 -0.56
CA PRO A 180 21.99 -0.72 -0.51
C PRO A 180 23.29 -0.97 0.27
N GLY A 181 23.13 -1.21 1.57
CA GLY A 181 24.24 -1.60 2.47
C GLY A 181 24.83 -2.95 2.10
#